data_AF-A0A1H5BU51-F1
#
_entry.id   AF-A0A1H5BU51-F1
#
_cell.length_a   1.000
_cell.length_b   1.000
_cell.length_c   1.000
_cell.angle_alpha   90.00
_cell.angle_beta   90.00
_cell.angle_gamma   90.00
#
_symmetry.space_group_name_H-M   'P 1'
#
loop_
_entity.id
_entity.type
_entity.pdbx_description
1 polymer ?
#
loop_
_entity_poly.entity_id
_entity_poly.type
_entity_poly.pdbx_seq_one_letter_code
_entity_poly.pdbx_strand_id
1 'polypeptide(L)'
;MRRARRPKEHVMDHSAHTAAPFPQGLQTAEQGYRITPSLTILDAGRTRVEFAIFGPDDAPVTAFDVQHDRKLHFIAVQRDTSGFQHVHPVMDATGTWSVELDLTPGVWRFFADIVPTALGTGIVLGADVAVPGDYRPRDLLERRTVSTVDDYVVTLDGALLPGEAGELRARITRGGIPVTDLQPYLAAYGHLVALRAGDLAFLHVHPEGGPTDPATPAGPDIRFHAMAPSAGTYRLFLDFQHAGTVRTADFTLVAGEPASAAQEPAADAADAVDAVDAGRDEPVAHAGPHSAHHGAHHH
;
A
#
# COMPACT_ATOMS: atom_id res chain seq x y z
N MET A 1 -49.01 -39.89 -48.26
CA MET A 1 -48.02 -38.84 -47.91
C MET A 1 -47.94 -38.70 -46.40
N ARG A 2 -46.90 -39.25 -45.75
CA ARG A 2 -46.60 -39.03 -44.32
C ARG A 2 -45.33 -38.18 -44.24
N ARG A 3 -45.43 -36.96 -43.69
CA ARG A 3 -44.28 -36.08 -43.44
C ARG A 3 -43.51 -36.57 -42.22
N ALA A 4 -42.23 -36.86 -42.39
CA ALA A 4 -41.29 -37.08 -41.30
C ALA A 4 -40.99 -35.75 -40.60
N ARG A 5 -41.10 -35.70 -39.27
CA ARG A 5 -40.50 -34.63 -38.44
C ARG A 5 -39.08 -35.07 -38.08
N ARG A 6 -38.07 -34.29 -38.49
CA ARG A 6 -36.71 -34.40 -37.97
C ARG A 6 -36.68 -33.91 -36.51
N PRO A 7 -35.87 -34.51 -35.62
CA PRO A 7 -35.62 -33.92 -34.32
C PRO A 7 -34.79 -32.63 -34.49
N LYS A 8 -35.13 -31.58 -33.75
CA LYS A 8 -34.28 -30.40 -33.61
C LYS A 8 -33.12 -30.78 -32.69
N GLU A 9 -31.90 -30.75 -33.21
CA GLU A 9 -30.70 -30.71 -32.39
C GLU A 9 -30.74 -29.42 -31.55
N HIS A 10 -30.65 -29.58 -30.23
CA HIS A 10 -30.41 -28.49 -29.31
C HIS A 10 -28.91 -28.17 -29.41
N VAL A 11 -28.55 -27.20 -30.24
CA VAL A 11 -27.22 -26.59 -30.15
C VAL A 11 -27.21 -25.82 -28.84
N MET A 12 -26.41 -26.28 -27.88
CA MET A 12 -26.01 -25.44 -26.75
C MET A 12 -25.21 -24.28 -27.32
N ASP A 13 -25.87 -23.14 -27.44
CA ASP A 13 -25.22 -21.86 -27.68
C ASP A 13 -24.48 -21.50 -26.39
N HIS A 14 -23.17 -21.75 -26.35
CA HIS A 14 -22.30 -21.15 -25.35
C HIS A 14 -22.15 -19.67 -25.72
N SER A 15 -23.18 -18.89 -25.36
CA SER A 15 -23.20 -17.46 -25.56
C SER A 15 -21.90 -16.86 -25.06
N ALA A 16 -21.18 -16.20 -25.96
CA ALA A 16 -19.95 -15.48 -25.65
C ALA A 16 -20.24 -14.47 -24.53
N HIS A 17 -19.68 -14.72 -23.36
CA HIS A 17 -19.65 -13.73 -22.30
C HIS A 17 -18.72 -12.61 -22.77
N THR A 18 -19.28 -11.45 -23.10
CA THR A 18 -18.51 -10.21 -23.27
C THR A 18 -17.82 -9.94 -21.94
N ALA A 19 -16.53 -10.28 -21.85
CA ALA A 19 -15.75 -10.07 -20.65
C ALA A 19 -15.62 -8.57 -20.41
N ALA A 20 -16.10 -8.10 -19.26
CA ALA A 20 -15.66 -6.81 -18.73
C ALA A 20 -14.12 -6.86 -18.59
N PRO A 21 -13.40 -5.72 -18.74
CA PRO A 21 -11.96 -5.71 -18.54
C PRO A 21 -11.62 -6.33 -17.19
N PHE A 22 -10.77 -7.36 -17.20
CA PHE A 22 -10.37 -8.05 -15.98
C PHE A 22 -9.48 -7.14 -15.14
N PRO A 23 -9.54 -7.24 -13.80
CA PRO A 23 -8.57 -6.56 -12.95
C PRO A 23 -7.14 -7.03 -13.29
N GLN A 24 -6.22 -6.08 -13.43
CA GLN A 24 -4.85 -6.34 -13.86
C GLN A 24 -4.03 -7.04 -12.77
N GLY A 25 -2.89 -7.60 -13.17
CA GLY A 25 -1.92 -8.16 -12.22
C GLY A 25 -2.34 -9.49 -11.60
N LEU A 26 -3.51 -10.06 -11.93
CA LEU A 26 -3.97 -11.37 -11.46
C LEU A 26 -3.38 -12.54 -12.27
N GLN A 27 -2.99 -12.29 -13.51
CA GLN A 27 -2.56 -13.32 -14.44
C GLN A 27 -1.04 -13.43 -14.51
N THR A 28 -0.51 -14.65 -14.59
CA THR A 28 0.91 -14.89 -14.91
C THR A 28 1.23 -14.62 -16.38
N ALA A 29 0.21 -14.66 -17.23
CA ALA A 29 0.32 -14.39 -18.65
C ALA A 29 -0.88 -13.60 -19.15
N GLU A 30 -0.61 -12.57 -19.96
CA GLU A 30 -1.61 -11.69 -20.56
C GLU A 30 -1.14 -11.32 -21.97
N GLN A 31 -2.03 -11.37 -22.96
CA GLN A 31 -1.74 -10.96 -24.35
C GLN A 31 -0.50 -11.65 -24.96
N GLY A 32 -0.23 -12.89 -24.55
CA GLY A 32 0.93 -13.69 -25.00
C GLY A 32 2.24 -13.37 -24.26
N TYR A 33 2.25 -12.38 -23.37
CA TYR A 33 3.37 -12.09 -22.49
C TYR A 33 3.23 -12.87 -21.19
N ARG A 34 4.35 -13.26 -20.56
CA ARG A 34 4.35 -13.91 -19.23
C ARG A 34 5.54 -13.50 -18.38
N ILE A 35 5.33 -13.40 -17.07
CA ILE A 35 6.41 -13.27 -16.09
C ILE A 35 6.84 -14.67 -15.64
N THR A 36 8.14 -14.88 -15.46
CA THR A 36 8.67 -16.17 -14.98
C THR A 36 9.84 -15.93 -14.04
N PRO A 37 9.63 -16.08 -12.72
CA PRO A 37 10.71 -16.16 -11.74
C PRO A 37 11.64 -17.33 -12.07
N SER A 38 12.95 -17.11 -11.92
CA SER A 38 13.96 -18.17 -12.05
C SER A 38 13.76 -19.28 -11.01
N LEU A 39 13.26 -18.90 -9.83
CA LEU A 39 12.89 -19.79 -8.74
C LEU A 39 11.50 -19.42 -8.20
N THR A 40 10.69 -20.42 -7.92
CA THR A 40 9.37 -20.26 -7.29
C THR A 40 9.39 -20.50 -5.79
N ILE A 41 10.52 -20.97 -5.25
CA ILE A 41 10.78 -21.10 -3.82
C ILE A 41 12.05 -20.32 -3.54
N LEU A 42 11.97 -19.35 -2.63
CA LEU A 42 13.05 -18.44 -2.29
C LEU A 42 13.38 -18.52 -0.80
N ASP A 43 14.61 -18.17 -0.46
CA ASP A 43 15.03 -18.06 0.94
C ASP A 43 14.45 -16.80 1.61
N ALA A 44 14.31 -16.86 2.94
CA ALA A 44 13.98 -15.70 3.74
C ALA A 44 15.21 -14.82 4.00
N GLY A 45 14.97 -13.55 4.29
CA GLY A 45 15.99 -12.52 4.44
C GLY A 45 16.25 -11.79 3.12
N ARG A 46 17.36 -11.05 3.11
CA ARG A 46 17.80 -10.32 1.92
C ARG A 46 18.22 -11.29 0.84
N THR A 47 17.42 -11.36 -0.22
CA THR A 47 17.50 -12.37 -1.27
C THR A 47 17.51 -11.71 -2.64
N ARG A 48 18.48 -12.11 -3.46
CA ARG A 48 18.49 -11.76 -4.89
C ARG A 48 17.40 -12.54 -5.62
N VAL A 49 16.49 -11.82 -6.24
CA VAL A 49 15.42 -12.39 -7.07
C VAL A 49 15.73 -12.11 -8.53
N GLU A 50 15.58 -13.15 -9.35
CA GLU A 50 15.75 -13.09 -10.79
C GLU A 50 14.51 -13.60 -11.49
N PHE A 51 14.14 -12.96 -12.60
CA PHE A 51 13.00 -13.32 -13.42
C PHE A 51 13.18 -12.81 -14.84
N ALA A 52 12.37 -13.32 -15.76
CA ALA A 52 12.28 -12.79 -17.13
C ALA A 52 10.82 -12.57 -17.54
N ILE A 53 10.63 -11.65 -18.48
CA ILE A 53 9.38 -11.48 -19.20
C ILE A 53 9.55 -12.14 -20.56
N PHE A 54 8.68 -13.07 -20.90
CA PHE A 54 8.67 -13.72 -22.22
C PHE A 54 7.54 -13.15 -23.06
N GLY A 55 7.80 -12.96 -24.35
CA GLY A 55 6.82 -12.49 -25.32
C GLY A 55 6.01 -13.62 -25.95
N PRO A 56 5.09 -13.28 -26.87
CA PRO A 56 4.25 -14.27 -27.58
C PRO A 56 5.02 -15.28 -28.44
N ASP A 57 6.29 -15.02 -28.72
CA ASP A 57 7.24 -15.87 -29.45
C ASP A 57 8.08 -16.77 -28.52
N ASP A 58 7.77 -16.80 -27.22
CA ASP A 58 8.52 -17.49 -26.17
C ASP A 58 9.98 -17.04 -26.01
N ALA A 59 10.34 -15.87 -26.56
CA ALA A 59 11.65 -15.25 -26.36
C ALA A 59 11.63 -14.24 -25.20
N PRO A 60 12.75 -14.04 -24.48
CA PRO A 60 12.87 -12.95 -23.51
C PRO A 60 12.67 -11.59 -24.16
N VAL A 61 11.80 -10.78 -23.58
CA VAL A 61 11.57 -9.40 -24.00
C VAL A 61 12.69 -8.53 -23.46
N THR A 62 13.32 -7.74 -24.33
CA THR A 62 14.41 -6.80 -23.98
C THR A 62 14.11 -5.35 -24.34
N ALA A 63 13.01 -5.11 -25.07
CA ALA A 63 12.56 -3.78 -25.47
C ALA A 63 11.30 -3.39 -24.70
N PHE A 64 11.44 -2.39 -23.84
CA PHE A 64 10.37 -1.82 -23.03
C PHE A 64 10.44 -0.30 -23.11
N ASP A 65 9.29 0.33 -23.19
CA ASP A 65 9.17 1.77 -23.11
C ASP A 65 9.31 2.23 -21.65
N VAL A 66 9.77 3.45 -21.45
CA VAL A 66 9.98 4.02 -20.11
C VAL A 66 8.68 4.67 -19.64
N GLN A 67 8.21 4.26 -18.47
CA GLN A 67 7.10 4.86 -17.73
C GLN A 67 7.61 5.25 -16.34
N HIS A 68 7.28 6.46 -15.87
CA HIS A 68 7.75 7.00 -14.57
C HIS A 68 9.26 6.76 -14.30
N ASP A 69 10.12 7.12 -15.27
CA ASP A 69 11.58 6.95 -15.24
C ASP A 69 12.12 5.51 -15.23
N ARG A 70 11.27 4.49 -15.35
CA ARG A 70 11.68 3.08 -15.34
C ARG A 70 11.04 2.31 -16.48
N LYS A 71 11.71 1.22 -16.89
CA LYS A 71 11.16 0.27 -17.87
C LYS A 71 10.21 -0.74 -17.24
N LEU A 72 10.29 -0.90 -15.93
CA LEU A 72 9.55 -1.88 -15.15
C LEU A 72 9.36 -1.33 -13.73
N HIS A 73 8.11 -1.31 -13.27
CA HIS A 73 7.77 -1.14 -11.86
C HIS A 73 7.52 -2.51 -11.25
N PHE A 74 8.30 -2.87 -10.24
CA PHE A 74 8.20 -4.17 -9.60
C PHE A 74 7.67 -4.02 -8.19
N ILE A 75 6.62 -4.77 -7.89
CA ILE A 75 6.02 -4.78 -6.56
C ILE A 75 6.04 -6.22 -6.05
N ALA A 76 6.62 -6.41 -4.88
CA ALA A 76 6.53 -7.65 -4.13
C ALA A 76 5.64 -7.42 -2.91
N VAL A 77 4.57 -8.19 -2.78
CA VAL A 77 3.62 -8.08 -1.67
C VAL A 77 3.28 -9.46 -1.13
N GLN A 78 3.17 -9.61 0.18
CA GLN A 78 2.63 -10.85 0.74
C GLN A 78 1.15 -11.00 0.46
N ARG A 79 0.67 -12.24 0.35
CA ARG A 79 -0.75 -12.54 0.12
C ARG A 79 -1.68 -11.99 1.21
N ASP A 80 -1.20 -11.84 2.44
CA ASP A 80 -1.92 -11.18 3.54
C ASP A 80 -1.70 -9.66 3.61
N THR A 81 -0.93 -9.09 2.67
CA THR A 81 -0.57 -7.66 2.56
C THR A 81 0.29 -7.11 3.70
N SER A 82 0.86 -8.01 4.50
CA SER A 82 1.67 -7.65 5.67
C SER A 82 3.10 -7.24 5.35
N GLY A 83 3.59 -7.60 4.15
CA GLY A 83 4.87 -7.17 3.60
C GLY A 83 4.66 -6.57 2.21
N PHE A 84 5.34 -5.46 1.92
CA PHE A 84 5.27 -4.74 0.65
C PHE A 84 6.63 -4.14 0.34
N GLN A 85 7.06 -4.25 -0.91
CA GLN A 85 8.26 -3.63 -1.45
C GLN A 85 7.98 -3.17 -2.88
N HIS A 86 8.27 -1.90 -3.18
CA HIS A 86 8.22 -1.35 -4.53
C HIS A 86 9.64 -0.97 -4.95
N VAL A 87 10.17 -1.73 -5.89
CA VAL A 87 11.58 -1.70 -6.28
C VAL A 87 11.70 -1.68 -7.81
N HIS A 88 12.88 -1.34 -8.31
CA HIS A 88 13.16 -1.31 -9.75
C HIS A 88 14.30 -2.27 -10.08
N PRO A 89 13.96 -3.45 -10.59
CA PRO A 89 14.94 -4.41 -11.05
C PRO A 89 15.78 -3.84 -12.20
N VAL A 90 16.98 -4.37 -12.36
CA VAL A 90 17.87 -4.05 -13.49
C VAL A 90 17.85 -5.22 -14.46
N MET A 91 17.65 -4.92 -15.74
CA MET A 91 17.71 -5.91 -16.81
C MET A 91 19.11 -6.01 -17.40
N ASP A 92 19.60 -7.23 -17.61
CA ASP A 92 20.81 -7.47 -18.38
C ASP A 92 20.54 -7.55 -19.90
N ALA A 93 21.57 -7.78 -20.70
CA ALA A 93 21.45 -7.87 -22.16
C ALA A 93 20.67 -9.11 -22.64
N THR A 94 20.43 -10.09 -21.78
CA THR A 94 19.70 -11.33 -22.10
C THR A 94 18.19 -11.23 -21.80
N GLY A 95 17.76 -10.13 -21.16
CA GLY A 95 16.37 -9.95 -20.74
C GLY A 95 16.08 -10.47 -19.32
N THR A 96 17.12 -10.85 -18.57
CA THR A 96 16.97 -11.26 -17.17
C THR A 96 16.97 -10.03 -16.28
N TRP A 97 15.92 -9.90 -15.47
CA TRP A 97 15.77 -8.87 -14.46
C TRP A 97 16.29 -9.37 -13.12
N SER A 98 16.97 -8.51 -12.37
CA SER A 98 17.45 -8.83 -11.02
C SER A 98 17.19 -7.71 -10.02
N VAL A 99 16.84 -8.08 -8.79
CA VAL A 99 16.59 -7.16 -7.68
C VAL A 99 16.85 -7.82 -6.33
N GLU A 100 17.25 -7.06 -5.33
CA GLU A 100 17.32 -7.54 -3.94
C GLU A 100 15.99 -7.28 -3.25
N LEU A 101 15.42 -8.30 -2.61
CA LEU A 101 14.21 -8.18 -1.79
C LEU A 101 14.50 -8.64 -0.37
N ASP A 102 13.90 -7.97 0.61
CA ASP A 102 13.88 -8.43 2.00
C ASP A 102 12.65 -9.32 2.22
N LEU A 103 12.82 -10.64 2.07
CA LEU A 103 11.71 -11.59 2.12
C LEU A 103 11.51 -12.16 3.52
N THR A 104 10.27 -12.32 3.94
CA THR A 104 9.92 -13.06 5.17
C THR A 104 9.09 -14.29 4.80
N PRO A 105 9.02 -15.31 5.69
CA PRO A 105 8.23 -16.51 5.43
C PRO A 105 6.79 -16.18 5.06
N GLY A 106 6.27 -16.83 4.01
CA GLY A 106 4.94 -16.57 3.47
C GLY A 106 4.86 -16.79 1.96
N VAL A 107 3.71 -16.44 1.38
CA VAL A 107 3.51 -16.42 -0.08
C VAL A 107 3.58 -14.97 -0.54
N TRP A 108 4.52 -14.69 -1.43
CA TRP A 108 4.70 -13.38 -2.04
C TRP A 108 4.17 -13.40 -3.45
N ARG A 109 3.40 -12.37 -3.80
CA ARG A 109 3.01 -12.05 -5.16
C ARG A 109 3.92 -10.95 -5.69
N PHE A 110 4.51 -11.21 -6.83
CA PHE A 110 5.25 -10.26 -7.63
C PHE A 110 4.33 -9.69 -8.69
N PHE A 111 4.42 -8.38 -8.92
CA PHE A 111 3.81 -7.69 -10.04
C PHE A 111 4.92 -7.03 -10.86
N ALA A 112 4.82 -7.18 -12.18
CA ALA A 112 5.62 -6.43 -13.13
C ALA A 112 4.67 -5.59 -13.99
N ASP A 113 4.65 -4.28 -13.73
CA ASP A 113 3.98 -3.28 -14.56
C ASP A 113 4.98 -2.78 -15.60
N ILE A 114 4.65 -3.03 -16.87
CA ILE A 114 5.56 -2.94 -18.02
C ILE A 114 4.82 -2.44 -19.25
N VAL A 115 5.58 -1.81 -20.15
CA VAL A 115 5.13 -1.45 -21.49
C VAL A 115 6.07 -2.11 -22.51
N PRO A 116 5.80 -3.35 -22.97
CA PRO A 116 6.60 -3.95 -24.03
C PRO A 116 6.49 -3.10 -25.31
N THR A 117 7.62 -2.67 -25.88
CA THR A 117 7.61 -1.77 -27.06
C THR A 117 6.85 -2.36 -28.24
N ALA A 118 6.92 -3.68 -28.43
CA ALA A 118 6.21 -4.37 -29.49
C ALA A 118 4.68 -4.44 -29.27
N LEU A 119 4.23 -4.38 -28.00
CA LEU A 119 2.82 -4.33 -27.64
C LEU A 119 2.26 -2.90 -27.72
N GLY A 120 3.08 -1.90 -27.34
CA GLY A 120 2.71 -0.48 -27.39
C GLY A 120 1.66 -0.04 -26.37
N THR A 121 1.28 -0.92 -25.44
CA THR A 121 0.37 -0.62 -24.32
C THR A 121 0.87 -1.29 -23.04
N GLY A 122 0.50 -0.72 -21.89
CA GLY A 122 0.86 -1.25 -20.58
C GLY A 122 0.09 -2.52 -20.21
N ILE A 123 0.77 -3.44 -19.54
CA ILE A 123 0.21 -4.66 -18.94
C ILE A 123 0.83 -4.87 -17.55
N VAL A 124 0.08 -5.51 -16.66
CA VAL A 124 0.59 -5.92 -15.34
C VAL A 124 0.52 -7.43 -15.22
N LEU A 125 1.69 -8.06 -15.17
CA LEU A 125 1.83 -9.51 -15.02
C LEU A 125 2.13 -9.85 -13.56
N GLY A 126 1.61 -10.98 -13.07
CA GLY A 126 1.81 -11.40 -11.69
C GLY A 126 2.28 -12.84 -11.51
N ALA A 127 3.26 -13.06 -10.64
CA ALA A 127 3.75 -14.40 -10.28
C ALA A 127 3.76 -14.57 -8.77
N ASP A 128 3.46 -15.78 -8.29
CA ASP A 128 3.61 -16.11 -6.88
C ASP A 128 4.90 -16.89 -6.64
N VAL A 129 5.54 -16.61 -5.51
CA VAL A 129 6.68 -17.37 -4.97
C VAL A 129 6.42 -17.72 -3.50
N ALA A 130 6.97 -18.84 -3.06
CA ALA A 130 6.89 -19.29 -1.68
C ALA A 130 8.21 -19.05 -0.95
N VAL A 131 8.12 -18.55 0.28
CA VAL A 131 9.25 -18.39 1.20
C VAL A 131 9.00 -19.29 2.40
N PRO A 132 9.71 -20.43 2.55
CA PRO A 132 9.50 -21.36 3.65
C PRO A 132 9.82 -20.74 5.02
N GLY A 133 9.09 -21.16 6.06
CA GLY A 133 9.33 -20.76 7.45
C GLY A 133 8.06 -20.68 8.29
N ASP A 134 8.15 -20.09 9.49
CA ASP A 134 6.98 -19.82 10.36
C ASP A 134 6.22 -18.60 9.81
N TYR A 135 5.24 -18.86 8.96
CA TYR A 135 4.33 -17.84 8.43
C TYR A 135 3.05 -17.77 9.26
N ARG A 136 2.79 -16.61 9.86
CA ARG A 136 1.57 -16.30 10.61
C ARG A 136 0.87 -15.11 9.95
N PRO A 137 -0.13 -15.35 9.09
CA PRO A 137 -0.84 -14.28 8.39
C PRO A 137 -1.43 -13.25 9.34
N ARG A 138 -1.40 -11.98 8.96
CA ARG A 138 -2.05 -10.88 9.69
C ARG A 138 -3.37 -10.49 9.03
N ASP A 139 -4.39 -10.25 9.85
CA ASP A 139 -5.63 -9.61 9.39
C ASP A 139 -5.43 -8.09 9.42
N LEU A 140 -5.39 -7.48 8.23
CA LEU A 140 -5.19 -6.04 8.03
C LEU A 140 -6.38 -5.40 7.31
N LEU A 141 -7.56 -6.03 7.39
CA LEU A 141 -8.75 -5.62 6.64
C LEU A 141 -9.59 -4.55 7.36
N GLU A 142 -9.30 -4.25 8.62
CA GLU A 142 -9.90 -3.12 9.33
C GLU A 142 -9.55 -1.80 8.63
N ARG A 143 -10.54 -0.93 8.46
CA ARG A 143 -10.38 0.37 7.80
C ARG A 143 -9.34 1.21 8.54
N ARG A 144 -8.36 1.72 7.79
CA ARG A 144 -7.26 2.55 8.31
C ARG A 144 -6.91 3.63 7.32
N THR A 145 -7.14 4.89 7.69
CA THR A 145 -6.84 6.08 6.87
C THR A 145 -5.63 6.87 7.39
N VAL A 146 -5.05 6.47 8.52
CA VAL A 146 -3.88 7.13 9.11
C VAL A 146 -2.76 6.12 9.21
N SER A 147 -1.59 6.48 8.71
CA SER A 147 -0.36 5.71 8.83
C SER A 147 0.72 6.47 9.55
N THR A 148 1.47 5.78 10.40
CA THR A 148 2.65 6.31 11.08
C THR A 148 3.85 5.50 10.61
N VAL A 149 4.85 6.19 10.06
CA VAL A 149 6.10 5.61 9.59
C VAL A 149 7.23 6.51 10.06
N ASP A 150 8.16 5.96 10.84
CA ASP A 150 9.14 6.73 11.61
C ASP A 150 8.47 7.85 12.44
N ASP A 151 8.85 9.11 12.21
CA ASP A 151 8.30 10.33 12.82
C ASP A 151 7.27 11.04 11.93
N TYR A 152 6.81 10.38 10.85
CA TYR A 152 5.80 10.89 9.94
C TYR A 152 4.42 10.35 10.29
N VAL A 153 3.42 11.23 10.12
CA VAL A 153 2.01 10.85 10.08
C VAL A 153 1.48 11.19 8.70
N VAL A 154 0.93 10.19 8.03
CA VAL A 154 0.29 10.31 6.73
C VAL A 154 -1.20 10.02 6.89
N THR A 155 -2.04 10.97 6.51
CA THR A 155 -3.50 10.77 6.45
C THR A 155 -3.93 10.61 4.99
N LEU A 156 -4.86 9.71 4.74
CA LEU A 156 -5.44 9.47 3.43
C LEU A 156 -6.93 9.83 3.47
N ASP A 157 -7.26 10.95 2.84
CA ASP A 157 -8.63 11.43 2.66
C ASP A 157 -9.19 11.01 1.31
N GLY A 158 -10.52 11.01 1.20
CA GLY A 158 -11.25 10.64 -0.02
C GLY A 158 -11.88 9.26 0.07
N ALA A 159 -12.38 8.78 -1.05
CA ALA A 159 -13.06 7.49 -1.14
C ALA A 159 -12.71 6.76 -2.44
N LEU A 160 -12.56 5.44 -2.34
CA LEU A 160 -12.53 4.58 -3.50
C LEU A 160 -13.97 4.26 -3.92
N LEU A 161 -14.30 4.60 -5.17
CA LEU A 161 -15.62 4.36 -5.73
C LEU A 161 -15.56 3.21 -6.74
N PRO A 162 -16.43 2.18 -6.61
CA PRO A 162 -16.52 1.11 -7.59
C PRO A 162 -16.98 1.63 -8.95
N GLY A 163 -16.21 1.39 -10.00
CA GLY A 163 -16.55 1.73 -11.38
C GLY A 163 -16.47 3.22 -11.74
N GLU A 164 -16.06 4.08 -10.80
CA GLU A 164 -15.94 5.52 -10.98
C GLU A 164 -14.57 6.02 -10.47
N ALA A 165 -13.99 7.01 -11.15
CA ALA A 165 -12.77 7.64 -10.67
C ALA A 165 -13.06 8.52 -9.45
N GLY A 166 -12.38 8.24 -8.33
CA GLY A 166 -12.39 9.05 -7.12
C GLY A 166 -11.03 9.70 -6.87
N GLU A 167 -11.05 10.86 -6.21
CA GLU A 167 -9.84 11.51 -5.71
C GLU A 167 -9.48 10.93 -4.34
N LEU A 168 -8.19 10.59 -4.18
CA LEU A 168 -7.56 10.32 -2.90
C LEU A 168 -6.51 11.38 -2.63
N ARG A 169 -6.44 11.88 -1.40
CA ARG A 169 -5.45 12.88 -0.99
C ARG A 169 -4.66 12.36 0.20
N ALA A 170 -3.37 12.15 -0.01
CA ALA A 170 -2.44 11.86 1.05
C ALA A 170 -1.85 13.16 1.59
N ARG A 171 -1.99 13.43 2.90
CA ARG A 171 -1.34 14.55 3.57
C ARG A 171 -0.22 14.04 4.45
N ILE A 172 0.99 14.60 4.30
CA ILE A 172 2.19 14.18 5.03
C ILE A 172 2.59 15.25 6.03
N THR A 173 2.74 14.84 7.29
CA THR A 173 3.27 15.67 8.38
C THR A 173 4.42 14.96 9.08
N ARG A 174 5.32 15.72 9.69
CA ARG A 174 6.44 15.21 10.51
C ARG A 174 6.47 15.98 11.82
N GLY A 175 6.30 15.30 12.94
CA GLY A 175 6.17 15.96 14.25
C GLY A 175 5.06 17.03 14.31
N GLY A 176 3.96 16.83 13.57
CA GLY A 176 2.85 17.78 13.46
C GLY A 176 3.05 18.93 12.46
N ILE A 177 4.22 19.06 11.85
CA ILE A 177 4.52 20.11 10.85
C ILE A 177 4.27 19.55 9.44
N PRO A 178 3.53 20.25 8.56
CA PRO A 178 3.36 19.83 7.17
C PRO A 178 4.69 19.76 6.42
N VAL A 179 4.92 18.67 5.68
CA VAL A 179 6.13 18.48 4.86
C VAL A 179 5.92 19.14 3.50
N THR A 180 6.66 20.19 3.17
CA THR A 180 6.45 20.99 1.94
C THR A 180 7.61 20.90 0.93
N ASP A 181 8.56 20.01 1.20
CA ASP A 181 9.81 19.83 0.46
C ASP A 181 10.05 18.35 0.11
N LEU A 182 8.97 17.64 -0.26
CA LEU A 182 9.07 16.28 -0.78
C LEU A 182 10.02 16.21 -1.97
N GLN A 183 10.79 15.14 -2.03
CA GLN A 183 11.71 14.91 -3.14
C GLN A 183 11.03 14.04 -4.20
N PRO A 184 11.27 14.32 -5.49
CA PRO A 184 10.83 13.45 -6.56
C PRO A 184 11.43 12.04 -6.43
N TYR A 185 10.57 11.03 -6.50
CA TYR A 185 10.95 9.63 -6.63
C TYR A 185 10.16 9.06 -7.80
N LEU A 186 10.84 8.48 -8.80
CA LEU A 186 10.24 7.95 -10.04
C LEU A 186 9.24 8.92 -10.71
N ALA A 187 9.73 10.11 -11.09
CA ALA A 187 8.93 11.17 -11.70
C ALA A 187 7.67 11.66 -10.93
N ALA A 188 7.51 11.35 -9.63
CA ALA A 188 6.38 11.84 -8.82
C ALA A 188 6.81 12.20 -7.39
N TYR A 189 6.00 12.99 -6.68
CA TYR A 189 6.20 13.25 -5.24
C TYR A 189 5.71 12.09 -4.36
N GLY A 190 4.91 11.18 -4.91
CA GLY A 190 4.54 9.92 -4.27
C GLY A 190 3.94 8.91 -5.24
N HIS A 191 4.05 7.62 -4.89
CA HIS A 191 3.52 6.49 -5.65
C HIS A 191 2.53 5.73 -4.80
N LEU A 192 1.29 5.64 -5.26
CA LEU A 192 0.24 4.94 -4.54
C LEU A 192 -0.13 3.66 -5.27
N VAL A 193 0.16 2.52 -4.66
CA VAL A 193 -0.30 1.21 -5.14
C VAL A 193 -1.54 0.83 -4.36
N ALA A 194 -2.60 0.40 -5.04
CA ALA A 194 -3.81 -0.11 -4.40
C ALA A 194 -4.09 -1.55 -4.86
N LEU A 195 -4.37 -2.44 -3.91
CA LEU A 195 -4.57 -3.87 -4.15
C LEU A 195 -5.86 -4.34 -3.47
N ARG A 196 -6.71 -5.05 -4.20
CA ARG A 196 -7.91 -5.65 -3.60
C ARG A 196 -7.50 -6.75 -2.62
N ALA A 197 -8.06 -6.72 -1.42
CA ALA A 197 -7.85 -7.78 -0.45
C ALA A 197 -8.35 -9.13 -0.99
N GLY A 198 -7.62 -10.20 -0.68
CA GLY A 198 -7.93 -11.56 -1.12
C GLY A 198 -7.17 -11.96 -2.38
N ASP A 199 -7.49 -11.36 -3.53
CA ASP A 199 -6.89 -11.74 -4.81
C ASP A 199 -5.71 -10.85 -5.26
N LEU A 200 -5.52 -9.69 -4.61
CA LEU A 200 -4.52 -8.68 -4.95
C LEU A 200 -4.71 -8.11 -6.35
N ALA A 201 -5.96 -7.98 -6.81
CA ALA A 201 -6.24 -7.27 -8.05
C ALA A 201 -5.60 -5.88 -8.02
N PHE A 202 -4.74 -5.60 -9.00
CA PHE A 202 -3.99 -4.36 -9.09
C PHE A 202 -4.89 -3.23 -9.56
N LEU A 203 -4.86 -2.10 -8.84
CA LEU A 203 -5.58 -0.89 -9.22
C LEU A 203 -4.64 0.08 -9.91
N HIS A 204 -5.13 0.61 -11.03
CA HIS A 204 -4.46 1.72 -11.69
C HIS A 204 -4.68 2.99 -10.89
N VAL A 205 -3.59 3.63 -10.49
CA VAL A 205 -3.60 4.87 -9.72
C VAL A 205 -2.66 5.85 -10.41
N HIS A 206 -3.13 7.08 -10.61
CA HIS A 206 -2.32 8.14 -11.18
C HIS A 206 -2.14 9.27 -10.18
N PRO A 207 -0.90 9.75 -9.95
CA PRO A 207 -0.71 11.02 -9.27
C PRO A 207 -1.26 12.16 -10.13
N GLU A 208 -1.84 13.16 -9.48
CA GLU A 208 -2.18 14.43 -10.13
C GLU A 208 -0.94 15.33 -10.18
N GLY A 209 -0.58 15.77 -11.38
CA GLY A 209 0.60 16.62 -11.59
C GLY A 209 1.93 15.86 -11.43
N GLY A 210 3.03 16.59 -11.43
CA GLY A 210 4.35 16.00 -11.28
C GLY A 210 5.45 17.02 -11.04
N PRO A 211 6.67 16.58 -10.70
CA PRO A 211 7.80 17.46 -10.34
C PRO A 211 8.23 18.42 -11.45
N THR A 212 7.92 18.11 -12.71
CA THR A 212 8.20 18.97 -13.87
C THR A 212 7.10 20.01 -14.11
N ASP A 213 5.95 19.87 -13.46
CA ASP A 213 4.86 20.85 -13.51
C ASP A 213 5.03 21.86 -12.35
N PRO A 214 5.31 23.14 -12.66
CA PRO A 214 5.49 24.17 -11.63
C PRO A 214 4.22 24.45 -10.82
N ALA A 215 3.04 24.01 -11.28
CA ALA A 215 1.80 24.13 -10.53
C ALA A 215 1.64 23.02 -9.46
N THR A 216 2.47 21.98 -9.48
CA THR A 216 2.43 20.87 -8.52
C THR A 216 3.34 21.16 -7.32
N PRO A 217 2.80 21.41 -6.12
CA PRO A 217 3.61 21.63 -4.92
C PRO A 217 4.34 20.36 -4.49
N ALA A 218 5.52 20.51 -3.88
CA ALA A 218 6.27 19.42 -3.27
C ALA A 218 5.71 18.99 -1.90
N GLY A 219 4.39 18.79 -1.82
CA GLY A 219 3.67 18.52 -0.58
C GLY A 219 3.01 19.76 0.04
N PRO A 220 2.32 19.61 1.20
CA PRO A 220 2.19 18.38 2.00
C PRO A 220 1.14 17.41 1.49
N ASP A 221 0.33 17.86 0.54
CA ASP A 221 -0.72 17.08 -0.09
C ASP A 221 -0.22 16.47 -1.40
N ILE A 222 -0.45 15.18 -1.58
CA ILE A 222 -0.29 14.46 -2.85
C ILE A 222 -1.66 13.93 -3.23
N ARG A 223 -2.11 14.25 -4.44
CA ARG A 223 -3.42 13.84 -4.95
C ARG A 223 -3.27 12.71 -5.94
N PHE A 224 -4.21 11.79 -5.89
CA PHE A 224 -4.28 10.62 -6.75
C PHE A 224 -5.69 10.46 -7.29
N HIS A 225 -5.79 10.00 -8.52
CA HIS A 225 -7.05 9.52 -9.09
C HIS A 225 -6.99 8.00 -9.18
N ALA A 226 -8.02 7.34 -8.63
CA ALA A 226 -8.13 5.89 -8.60
C ALA A 226 -9.57 5.46 -8.85
N MET A 227 -9.74 4.35 -9.56
CA MET A 227 -11.04 3.73 -9.80
C MET A 227 -10.99 2.29 -9.29
N ALA A 228 -11.86 1.95 -8.34
CA ALA A 228 -11.94 0.58 -7.85
C ALA A 228 -12.70 -0.28 -8.88
N PRO A 229 -12.19 -1.46 -9.28
CA PRO A 229 -12.86 -2.34 -10.23
C PRO A 229 -14.15 -2.95 -9.67
N SER A 230 -14.27 -3.02 -8.35
CA SER A 230 -15.46 -3.52 -7.65
C SER A 230 -15.58 -2.92 -6.25
N ALA A 231 -16.73 -3.09 -5.61
CA ALA A 231 -16.82 -2.98 -4.15
C ALA A 231 -15.87 -3.99 -3.49
N GLY A 232 -15.40 -3.68 -2.29
CA GLY A 232 -14.49 -4.54 -1.52
C GLY A 232 -13.48 -3.76 -0.68
N THR A 233 -12.68 -4.48 0.09
CA THR A 233 -11.59 -3.92 0.88
C THR A 233 -10.31 -3.85 0.04
N TYR A 234 -9.59 -2.75 0.15
CA TYR A 234 -8.36 -2.48 -0.58
C TYR A 234 -7.24 -2.10 0.39
N ARG A 235 -6.05 -2.64 0.15
CA ARG A 235 -4.81 -2.28 0.83
C ARG A 235 -4.05 -1.34 -0.08
N LEU A 236 -3.68 -0.18 0.46
CA LEU A 236 -2.98 0.85 -0.29
C LEU A 236 -1.61 1.10 0.32
N PHE A 237 -0.62 1.37 -0.51
CA PHE A 237 0.77 1.59 -0.11
C PHE A 237 1.26 2.85 -0.83
N LEU A 238 1.57 3.89 -0.05
CA LEU A 238 2.11 5.14 -0.53
C LEU A 238 3.61 5.18 -0.29
N ASP A 239 4.40 5.19 -1.36
CA ASP A 239 5.80 5.58 -1.27
C ASP A 239 5.94 7.10 -1.40
N PHE A 240 6.72 7.71 -0.52
CA PHE A 240 7.12 9.12 -0.61
C PHE A 240 8.59 9.27 -0.20
N GLN A 241 9.27 10.29 -0.74
CA GLN A 241 10.66 10.58 -0.42
C GLN A 241 10.81 11.90 0.31
N HIS A 242 11.47 11.88 1.46
CA HIS A 242 11.84 13.07 2.21
C HIS A 242 13.15 12.85 2.97
N ALA A 243 14.02 13.87 2.98
CA ALA A 243 15.36 13.81 3.55
C ALA A 243 16.22 12.63 3.02
N GLY A 244 16.15 12.37 1.72
CA GLY A 244 16.93 11.35 1.01
C GLY A 244 16.44 9.92 1.21
N THR A 245 15.39 9.70 2.01
CA THR A 245 14.89 8.36 2.35
C THR A 245 13.48 8.16 1.80
N VAL A 246 13.28 7.05 1.08
CA VAL A 246 11.96 6.58 0.64
C VAL A 246 11.28 5.87 1.80
N ARG A 247 10.01 6.16 2.03
CA ARG A 247 9.18 5.55 3.07
C ARG A 247 7.88 5.07 2.46
N THR A 248 7.35 3.99 3.02
CA THR A 248 6.05 3.44 2.63
C THR A 248 5.06 3.62 3.78
N ALA A 249 3.94 4.28 3.51
CA ALA A 249 2.78 4.37 4.39
C ALA A 249 1.66 3.46 3.87
N ASP A 250 1.07 2.62 4.71
CA ASP A 250 -0.01 1.72 4.31
C ASP A 250 -1.40 2.12 4.86
N PHE A 251 -2.45 1.81 4.09
CA PHE A 251 -3.84 2.12 4.41
C PHE A 251 -4.76 0.96 4.08
N THR A 252 -5.95 0.98 4.68
CA THR A 252 -7.04 0.07 4.32
C THR A 252 -8.30 0.88 4.08
N LEU A 253 -8.83 0.82 2.87
CA LEU A 253 -10.09 1.46 2.49
C LEU A 253 -11.12 0.42 2.09
N VAL A 254 -12.40 0.73 2.28
CA VAL A 254 -13.52 -0.06 1.76
C VAL A 254 -14.15 0.73 0.61
N ALA A 255 -14.10 0.19 -0.60
CA ALA A 255 -14.68 0.84 -1.76
C ALA A 255 -16.21 0.77 -1.72
N GLY A 256 -16.86 1.91 -1.92
CA GLY A 256 -18.32 2.04 -1.84
C GLY A 256 -18.83 2.50 -0.48
N GLU A 257 -17.96 2.68 0.52
CA GLU A 257 -18.29 3.41 1.75
C GLU A 257 -17.91 4.89 1.61
N PRO A 258 -18.77 5.84 2.00
CA PRO A 258 -18.40 7.25 2.04
C PRO A 258 -17.23 7.47 3.00
N ALA A 259 -16.38 8.46 2.69
CA ALA A 259 -15.34 8.89 3.61
C ALA A 259 -15.98 9.33 4.93
N SER A 260 -15.66 8.65 6.04
CA SER A 260 -15.96 9.20 7.36
C SER A 260 -15.14 10.47 7.53
N ALA A 261 -15.78 11.56 7.97
CA ALA A 261 -15.08 12.80 8.31
C ALA A 261 -13.95 12.47 9.28
N ALA A 262 -12.77 13.05 9.06
CA ALA A 262 -11.61 12.91 9.94
C ALA A 262 -12.05 13.21 11.38
N GLN A 263 -11.88 12.23 12.27
CA GLN A 263 -12.04 12.47 13.69
C GLN A 263 -10.78 13.22 14.13
N GLU A 264 -10.90 14.52 14.33
CA GLU A 264 -9.85 15.32 14.99
C GLU A 264 -9.48 14.61 16.30
N PRO A 265 -8.18 14.49 16.62
CA PRO A 265 -7.78 13.98 17.92
C PRO A 265 -8.39 14.89 18.98
N ALA A 266 -9.22 14.31 19.85
CA ALA A 266 -9.84 15.02 20.95
C ALA A 266 -8.74 15.66 21.82
N ALA A 267 -8.63 16.98 21.74
CA ALA A 267 -7.96 17.79 22.73
C ALA A 267 -8.98 18.07 23.84
N ASP A 268 -8.92 17.31 24.92
CA ASP A 268 -9.67 17.58 26.16
C ASP A 268 -8.91 16.88 27.29
N ALA A 269 -8.61 17.43 28.46
CA ALA A 269 -8.69 18.77 29.02
C ALA A 269 -7.76 18.69 30.25
N ALA A 270 -6.83 19.63 30.39
CA ALA A 270 -6.10 19.82 31.62
C ALA A 270 -5.98 21.31 31.87
N ASP A 271 -7.09 21.92 32.27
CA ASP A 271 -7.05 23.10 33.12
C ASP A 271 -8.40 23.31 33.82
N ALA A 272 -8.45 22.97 35.11
CA ALA A 272 -9.32 23.57 36.12
C ALA A 272 -9.04 22.93 37.48
N VAL A 273 -8.03 23.44 38.20
CA VAL A 273 -8.07 23.49 39.68
C VAL A 273 -7.58 24.85 40.15
N ASP A 274 -8.58 25.71 40.33
CA ASP A 274 -8.80 26.67 41.41
C ASP A 274 -7.61 27.45 42.01
N ALA A 275 -7.69 28.77 41.87
CA ALA A 275 -6.93 29.74 42.65
C ALA A 275 -7.87 30.86 43.11
N VAL A 276 -8.40 30.77 44.34
CA VAL A 276 -8.73 31.94 45.19
C VAL A 276 -8.73 31.51 46.66
N ASP A 277 -7.79 32.00 47.48
CA ASP A 277 -8.04 33.10 48.43
C ASP A 277 -6.94 33.17 49.51
N ALA A 278 -6.52 34.40 49.79
CA ALA A 278 -5.42 34.74 50.68
C ALA A 278 -5.94 35.36 51.98
N GLY A 279 -5.46 34.82 53.11
CA GLY A 279 -4.99 35.61 54.24
C GLY A 279 -6.00 36.07 55.31
N ARG A 280 -5.75 35.65 56.56
CA ARG A 280 -5.80 36.50 57.78
C ARG A 280 -5.15 35.78 58.98
N ASP A 281 -4.03 36.35 59.44
CA ASP A 281 -3.60 36.67 60.83
C ASP A 281 -4.53 36.26 61.99
N GLU A 282 -4.14 35.89 63.23
CA GLU A 282 -2.89 35.63 63.99
C GLU A 282 -3.35 35.06 65.39
N PRO A 283 -2.57 34.97 66.50
CA PRO A 283 -2.09 33.73 67.13
C PRO A 283 -2.59 33.48 68.59
N VAL A 284 -2.36 32.28 69.17
CA VAL A 284 -2.20 32.10 70.65
C VAL A 284 -1.31 30.89 70.99
N ALA A 285 -0.34 31.11 71.88
CA ALA A 285 0.57 30.16 72.50
C ALA A 285 -0.04 29.38 73.68
N HIS A 286 0.41 28.15 73.95
CA HIS A 286 1.13 27.75 75.19
C HIS A 286 1.22 26.23 75.42
N ALA A 287 2.41 25.83 75.88
CA ALA A 287 2.71 24.82 76.91
C ALA A 287 2.57 23.31 76.60
N GLY A 288 3.71 22.60 76.72
CA GLY A 288 3.76 21.17 77.10
C GLY A 288 3.45 20.99 78.61
N PRO A 289 3.86 19.89 79.30
CA PRO A 289 4.75 18.78 78.88
C PRO A 289 4.16 17.37 79.25
N HIS A 290 5.02 16.34 79.31
CA HIS A 290 4.94 15.00 79.97
C HIS A 290 5.30 13.87 78.97
N SER A 291 6.55 13.40 78.86
CA SER A 291 7.34 12.48 79.71
C SER A 291 6.81 11.04 79.88
N ALA A 292 7.69 10.09 79.48
CA ALA A 292 7.96 8.75 80.02
C ALA A 292 7.23 7.49 79.46
N HIS A 293 7.99 6.63 78.76
CA HIS A 293 8.38 5.24 79.14
C HIS A 293 9.28 4.64 78.03
N HIS A 294 10.58 4.34 78.24
CA HIS A 294 11.16 3.04 78.68
C HIS A 294 10.53 1.80 78.01
N GLY A 295 11.23 0.85 77.38
CA GLY A 295 12.66 0.60 77.18
C GLY A 295 12.89 -0.80 76.55
N ALA A 296 14.16 -1.09 76.21
CA ALA A 296 14.85 -2.40 76.08
C ALA A 296 14.28 -3.49 75.11
N HIS A 297 15.02 -3.93 74.07
CA HIS A 297 16.22 -4.80 74.00
C HIS A 297 15.96 -6.33 73.98
N HIS A 298 16.63 -7.00 73.03
CA HIS A 298 16.83 -8.45 72.80
C HIS A 298 15.61 -9.24 72.29
N HIS A 299 15.67 -9.96 71.17
CA HIS A 299 16.70 -10.93 70.72
C HIS A 299 17.00 -10.85 69.23
#